data_AF-A0A9W6PUB7-F1
#
_entry.id   AF-A0A9W6PUB7-F1
#
_cell.length_a   1.000
_cell.length_b   1.000
_cell.length_c   1.000
_cell.angle_alpha   90.00
_cell.angle_beta   90.00
_cell.angle_gamma   90.00
#
_symmetry.space_group_name_H-M   'P 1'
#
loop_
_entity.id
_entity.type
_entity.pdbx_description
1 polymer ?
#
loop_
_entity_poly.entity_id
_entity_poly.type
_entity_poly.pdbx_seq_one_letter_code
_entity_poly.pdbx_strand_id
1 'polypeptide(L)'
;MIEARDTGAPETGRPAGGRDFRPENDGRTGGRRKKRSSKLLFGGIAAAVAAVAAAAVGVVVLTGGGDEDKASAGLTNGPGVLPTAYTPQMADRQMARIAQRSADQRPMTQGEVFPNDAKTVTYQNYSFTLVGAQLSNDCKSVTWGRRLHEDLTKAGCSQIARGSYVSQDRKYVGQFAAINLADQEGADQIVRVMDPATNAGFVLPLMAPGAPKFGGGFSAAYAQAYGHYTIVTWVQRAGGARPASLNEMIDISLAIEKPADFVWGRLPDEGNGR
;
A
#
# COMPACT_ATOMS: atom_id res chain seq x y z
N MET A 1 -66.26 1.35 1.37
CA MET A 1 -66.80 2.64 0.90
C MET A 1 -65.66 3.65 0.85
N ILE A 2 -65.43 4.21 -0.35
CA ILE A 2 -64.91 5.57 -0.67
C ILE A 2 -63.43 5.81 -0.31
N GLU A 3 -62.48 5.67 -1.25
CA GLU A 3 -62.02 6.65 -2.26
C GLU A 3 -61.36 7.91 -1.65
N ALA A 4 -60.03 8.06 -1.78
CA ALA A 4 -59.27 8.67 -2.89
C ALA A 4 -59.24 10.20 -2.86
N ARG A 5 -58.03 10.79 -2.87
CA ARG A 5 -57.66 11.87 -3.82
C ARG A 5 -56.18 12.24 -3.76
N ASP A 6 -55.59 12.06 -4.93
CA ASP A 6 -54.44 12.70 -5.54
C ASP A 6 -54.60 14.23 -5.63
N THR A 7 -53.48 14.98 -5.63
CA THR A 7 -53.27 16.19 -6.45
C THR A 7 -51.81 16.64 -6.38
N GLY A 8 -51.13 16.66 -7.53
CA GLY A 8 -49.84 17.31 -7.74
C GLY A 8 -49.91 18.83 -8.05
N ALA A 9 -48.72 19.46 -7.96
CA ALA A 9 -48.12 20.67 -8.56
C ALA A 9 -48.97 21.92 -8.93
N PRO A 10 -48.34 23.12 -8.93
CA PRO A 10 -47.85 23.62 -10.22
C PRO A 10 -46.51 24.40 -10.21
N GLU A 11 -45.96 24.51 -11.41
CA GLU A 11 -44.84 25.35 -11.86
C GLU A 11 -45.05 26.86 -11.63
N THR A 12 -43.97 27.64 -11.56
CA THR A 12 -43.99 29.05 -11.98
C THR A 12 -42.73 29.39 -12.79
N GLY A 13 -42.94 29.94 -13.98
CA GLY A 13 -41.91 30.47 -14.88
C GLY A 13 -41.93 32.00 -14.95
N ARG A 14 -40.72 32.57 -15.12
CA ARG A 14 -40.25 33.84 -15.77
C ARG A 14 -41.03 35.16 -15.60
N PRO A 15 -40.29 36.28 -15.71
CA PRO A 15 -40.52 37.14 -16.88
C PRO A 15 -39.24 37.57 -17.65
N ALA A 16 -39.47 38.06 -18.88
CA ALA A 16 -38.56 38.72 -19.83
C ALA A 16 -37.99 40.05 -19.26
N GLY A 17 -36.86 40.64 -19.65
CA GLY A 17 -36.35 41.00 -20.99
C GLY A 17 -36.24 42.54 -21.06
N GLY A 18 -35.09 43.10 -21.48
CA GLY A 18 -34.93 44.55 -21.67
C GLY A 18 -33.50 44.98 -21.96
N ARG A 19 -33.33 45.72 -23.06
CA ARG A 19 -32.06 46.11 -23.69
C ARG A 19 -31.64 47.54 -23.27
N ASP A 20 -30.39 47.87 -23.61
CA ASP A 20 -29.96 49.12 -24.25
C ASP A 20 -28.90 50.00 -23.54
N PHE A 21 -28.11 50.63 -24.43
CA PHE A 21 -27.37 51.90 -24.34
C PHE A 21 -25.93 51.96 -23.78
N ARG A 22 -25.00 51.98 -24.75
CA ARG A 22 -23.71 52.69 -24.78
C ARG A 22 -23.94 54.20 -24.90
N PRO A 23 -22.99 55.04 -24.44
CA PRO A 23 -22.39 56.00 -25.37
C PRO A 23 -20.85 56.14 -25.25
N GLU A 24 -20.30 56.52 -26.39
CA GLU A 24 -18.94 56.97 -26.72
C GLU A 24 -18.47 58.18 -25.88
N ASN A 25 -17.15 58.34 -25.68
CA ASN A 25 -16.46 59.50 -26.25
C ASN A 25 -14.92 59.43 -26.16
N ASP A 26 -14.33 59.67 -27.33
CA ASP A 26 -12.91 59.88 -27.62
C ASP A 26 -12.44 61.30 -27.26
N GLY A 27 -11.13 61.45 -27.03
CA GLY A 27 -10.48 62.76 -26.95
C GLY A 27 -8.94 62.68 -27.07
N ARG A 28 -8.43 62.87 -28.29
CA ARG A 28 -7.00 62.91 -28.69
C ARG A 28 -6.22 64.13 -28.16
N THR A 29 -4.91 63.94 -27.93
CA THR A 29 -3.73 64.77 -28.35
C THR A 29 -2.48 64.06 -27.79
N GLY A 30 -1.34 63.78 -28.44
CA GLY A 30 -0.56 64.47 -29.46
C GLY A 30 0.73 65.05 -28.83
N GLY A 31 1.92 64.40 -28.94
CA GLY A 31 3.18 65.00 -28.47
C GLY A 31 4.47 64.16 -28.58
N ARG A 32 5.46 64.68 -29.30
CA ARG A 32 6.82 64.13 -29.58
C ARG A 32 7.83 64.28 -28.41
N ARG A 33 8.96 63.57 -28.57
CA ARG A 33 10.36 63.77 -28.03
C ARG A 33 10.73 62.75 -26.95
N LYS A 34 11.98 62.30 -26.76
CA LYS A 34 13.29 62.29 -27.48
C LYS A 34 14.20 61.38 -26.61
N LYS A 35 15.12 60.65 -27.24
CA LYS A 35 16.21 59.89 -26.60
C LYS A 35 16.86 60.63 -25.41
N ARG A 36 17.20 59.91 -24.34
CA ARG A 36 18.57 59.96 -23.79
C ARG A 36 18.88 58.82 -22.80
N SER A 37 20.14 58.44 -22.86
CA SER A 37 20.88 57.40 -22.16
C SER A 37 20.96 57.59 -20.65
N SER A 38 21.08 56.48 -19.93
CA SER A 38 21.89 56.39 -18.72
C SER A 38 22.27 54.93 -18.49
N LYS A 39 23.50 54.58 -18.87
CA LYS A 39 24.27 53.54 -18.17
C LYS A 39 24.66 54.14 -16.82
N LEU A 40 24.70 53.32 -15.77
CA LEU A 40 25.67 53.28 -14.65
C LEU A 40 25.00 52.44 -13.55
N LEU A 41 25.36 51.15 -13.44
CA LEU A 41 26.44 50.59 -12.61
C LEU A 41 25.97 50.24 -11.19
N PHE A 42 25.88 48.93 -10.99
CA PHE A 42 26.30 48.14 -9.82
C PHE A 42 26.37 48.82 -8.45
N GLY A 43 25.55 48.27 -7.55
CA GLY A 43 25.71 48.26 -6.09
C GLY A 43 24.44 47.67 -5.51
N GLY A 44 24.41 46.58 -4.75
CA GLY A 44 25.38 45.61 -4.30
C GLY A 44 24.59 44.53 -3.55
N ILE A 45 25.18 43.34 -3.39
CA ILE A 45 24.85 42.35 -2.34
C ILE A 45 23.41 41.79 -2.47
N ALA A 46 23.12 40.72 -3.23
CA ALA A 46 23.71 39.39 -3.15
C ALA A 46 24.01 38.94 -1.70
N ALA A 47 22.99 38.99 -0.83
CA ALA A 47 22.97 38.22 0.41
C ALA A 47 21.54 37.78 0.71
N ALA A 48 21.42 36.49 1.04
CA ALA A 48 20.27 35.81 1.65
C ALA A 48 19.03 35.60 0.77
N VAL A 49 19.02 34.56 -0.08
CA VAL A 49 17.86 33.64 -0.29
C VAL A 49 18.30 32.26 -0.85
N ALA A 50 19.50 32.10 -1.43
CA ALA A 50 19.92 30.81 -1.97
C ALA A 50 20.82 30.00 -1.02
N ALA A 51 20.26 29.41 0.06
CA ALA A 51 20.87 28.28 0.79
C ALA A 51 19.91 27.65 1.83
N VAL A 52 18.76 27.12 1.41
CA VAL A 52 17.96 26.18 2.24
C VAL A 52 17.55 24.96 1.39
N ALA A 53 18.51 24.41 0.66
CA ALA A 53 18.32 23.16 -0.09
C ALA A 53 19.55 22.28 0.09
N ALA A 54 19.85 21.89 1.34
CA ALA A 54 20.83 20.86 1.68
C ALA A 54 20.64 20.38 3.14
N ALA A 55 19.66 19.51 3.38
CA ALA A 55 19.55 18.63 4.55
C ALA A 55 18.41 17.63 4.25
N ALA A 56 18.55 16.30 4.23
CA ALA A 56 19.56 15.43 4.76
C ALA A 56 19.72 14.20 3.84
N VAL A 57 20.93 13.98 3.33
CA VAL A 57 21.38 12.66 2.89
C VAL A 57 22.42 12.24 3.92
N GLY A 58 22.02 11.36 4.83
CA GLY A 58 22.91 10.82 5.85
C GLY A 58 23.91 9.86 5.22
N VAL A 59 25.07 10.37 4.80
CA VAL A 59 26.26 9.55 4.54
C VAL A 59 26.97 9.37 5.88
N VAL A 60 26.86 8.17 6.46
CA VAL A 60 27.74 7.77 7.56
C VAL A 60 29.00 7.19 6.93
N VAL A 61 30.04 8.01 6.80
CA VAL A 61 31.42 7.53 6.65
C VAL A 61 32.04 7.57 8.05
N LEU A 62 32.26 6.39 8.63
CA LEU A 62 33.22 6.23 9.72
C LEU A 62 34.34 5.33 9.21
N THR A 63 35.50 5.94 9.11
CA THR A 63 36.78 5.30 8.82
C THR A 63 37.25 4.51 10.04
N GLY A 64 37.43 3.20 9.85
CA GLY A 64 38.12 2.29 10.76
C GLY A 64 38.46 1.02 9.98
N GLY A 65 39.74 0.81 9.70
CA GLY A 65 40.22 -0.16 8.71
C GLY A 65 40.16 -1.63 9.14
N GLY A 66 40.34 -2.49 8.14
CA GLY A 66 40.67 -3.91 8.31
C GLY A 66 39.59 -4.86 7.77
N ASP A 67 39.97 -5.58 6.71
CA ASP A 67 39.33 -6.75 6.09
C ASP A 67 38.08 -6.53 5.22
N GLU A 68 38.37 -6.50 3.92
CA GLU A 68 37.51 -6.97 2.85
C GLU A 68 37.16 -8.45 3.11
N ASP A 69 36.02 -8.73 3.72
CA ASP A 69 35.33 -10.01 3.51
C ASP A 69 33.87 -9.96 3.99
N LYS A 70 33.03 -10.68 3.23
CA LYS A 70 31.59 -11.00 3.44
C LYS A 70 30.58 -10.17 2.66
N ALA A 71 30.81 -10.10 1.35
CA ALA A 71 29.69 -10.21 0.43
C ALA A 71 29.02 -11.60 0.60
N SER A 72 27.73 -11.58 0.93
CA SER A 72 26.72 -12.58 0.56
C SER A 72 27.01 -14.06 0.90
N ALA A 73 26.75 -14.45 2.14
CA ALA A 73 26.60 -15.85 2.52
C ALA A 73 25.19 -16.12 3.10
N GLY A 74 24.36 -16.80 2.31
CA GLY A 74 23.26 -17.65 2.77
C GLY A 74 22.18 -17.04 3.66
N LEU A 75 21.10 -16.53 3.07
CA LEU A 75 19.83 -16.36 3.78
C LEU A 75 19.19 -17.74 4.03
N THR A 76 19.64 -18.40 5.10
CA THR A 76 18.78 -19.23 5.94
C THR A 76 17.79 -18.30 6.64
N ASN A 77 16.54 -18.74 6.89
CA ASN A 77 15.49 -17.97 7.58
C ASN A 77 16.05 -17.23 8.84
N GLY A 78 16.47 -15.98 8.68
CA GLY A 78 17.13 -15.18 9.71
C GLY A 78 16.45 -13.82 9.85
N PRO A 79 16.59 -13.16 11.01
CA PRO A 79 16.05 -11.83 11.24
C PRO A 79 16.64 -10.82 10.24
N GLY A 80 15.83 -9.88 9.75
CA GLY A 80 16.33 -8.68 9.05
C GLY A 80 15.96 -8.50 7.59
N VAL A 81 15.12 -9.35 6.98
CA VAL A 81 14.62 -9.06 5.62
C VAL A 81 13.42 -8.12 5.72
N LEU A 82 13.54 -6.95 5.08
CA LEU A 82 12.51 -5.92 4.99
C LEU A 82 12.21 -5.59 3.52
N PRO A 83 10.98 -5.15 3.20
CA PRO A 83 10.69 -4.58 1.89
C PRO A 83 11.48 -3.28 1.66
N THR A 84 11.87 -3.03 0.42
CA THR A 84 12.51 -1.76 0.02
C THR A 84 11.48 -0.64 -0.11
N ALA A 85 10.30 -0.97 -0.61
CA ALA A 85 9.15 -0.07 -0.69
C ALA A 85 7.98 -0.67 0.10
N TYR A 86 7.28 0.17 0.87
CA TYR A 86 6.16 -0.25 1.69
C TYR A 86 4.96 0.67 1.45
N THR A 87 3.78 0.10 1.32
CA THR A 87 2.52 0.85 1.18
C THR A 87 1.49 0.32 2.16
N PRO A 88 1.22 1.05 3.25
CA PRO A 88 0.17 0.71 4.19
C PRO A 88 -1.20 1.19 3.71
N GLN A 89 -2.24 0.39 3.95
CA GLN A 89 -3.64 0.77 3.77
C GLN A 89 -4.45 0.32 5.00
N MET A 90 -5.17 1.25 5.60
CA MET A 90 -6.03 0.95 6.75
C MET A 90 -7.36 0.36 6.27
N ALA A 91 -8.09 -0.27 7.19
CA ALA A 91 -9.36 -0.90 6.87
C ALA A 91 -10.40 0.11 6.37
N ASP A 92 -11.16 -0.32 5.36
CA ASP A 92 -12.29 0.43 4.85
C ASP A 92 -13.59 0.13 5.63
N ARG A 93 -14.64 0.91 5.35
CA ARG A 93 -15.95 0.71 6.01
C ARG A 93 -16.68 -0.54 5.53
N GLN A 94 -16.34 -1.06 4.36
CA GLN A 94 -16.96 -2.24 3.77
C GLN A 94 -16.63 -3.50 4.59
N MET A 95 -15.50 -3.47 5.29
CA MET A 95 -15.06 -4.53 6.21
C MET A 95 -15.64 -4.42 7.63
N ALA A 96 -16.47 -3.41 7.94
CA ALA A 96 -16.94 -3.16 9.30
C ALA A 96 -17.69 -4.35 9.91
N ARG A 97 -18.35 -5.19 9.10
CA ARG A 97 -19.08 -6.39 9.57
C ARG A 97 -18.17 -7.49 10.09
N ILE A 98 -16.88 -7.45 9.73
CA ILE A 98 -15.83 -8.34 10.23
C ILE A 98 -14.74 -7.56 10.96
N ALA A 99 -15.04 -6.38 11.51
CA ALA A 99 -14.08 -5.58 12.28
C ALA A 99 -13.65 -6.24 13.60
N GLN A 100 -14.41 -7.23 14.08
CA GLN A 100 -14.16 -7.93 15.34
C GLN A 100 -14.15 -9.43 15.07
N ARG A 101 -13.10 -10.15 15.52
CA ARG A 101 -13.05 -11.61 15.42
C ARG A 101 -14.18 -12.29 16.20
N SER A 102 -14.65 -11.66 17.27
CA SER A 102 -15.81 -12.16 18.02
C SER A 102 -17.10 -12.19 17.19
N ALA A 103 -17.20 -11.40 16.13
CA ALA A 103 -18.29 -11.41 15.14
C ALA A 103 -18.03 -12.37 13.96
N ASP A 104 -16.78 -12.81 13.75
CA ASP A 104 -16.38 -13.84 12.78
C ASP A 104 -15.53 -14.92 13.48
N GLN A 105 -16.19 -15.78 14.25
CA GLN A 105 -15.50 -16.75 15.12
C GLN A 105 -14.95 -17.98 14.37
N ARG A 106 -15.19 -18.07 13.06
CA ARG A 106 -14.69 -19.19 12.24
C ARG A 106 -13.16 -19.16 12.24
N PRO A 107 -12.46 -20.25 12.65
CA PRO A 107 -11.00 -20.31 12.52
C PRO A 107 -10.58 -20.12 11.05
N MET A 108 -9.46 -19.44 10.82
CA MET A 108 -8.89 -19.34 9.48
C MET A 108 -8.28 -20.68 9.09
N THR A 109 -8.58 -21.18 7.89
CA THR A 109 -8.03 -22.46 7.41
C THR A 109 -7.16 -22.28 6.18
N GLN A 110 -6.19 -23.17 5.99
CA GLN A 110 -5.32 -23.09 4.81
C GLN A 110 -6.10 -23.26 3.50
N GLY A 111 -7.11 -24.14 3.47
CA GLY A 111 -7.91 -24.40 2.26
C GLY A 111 -8.85 -23.25 1.88
N GLU A 112 -9.21 -22.41 2.84
CA GLU A 112 -10.00 -21.20 2.63
C GLU A 112 -9.15 -20.03 2.13
N VAL A 113 -7.93 -19.87 2.66
CA VAL A 113 -7.00 -18.82 2.19
C VAL A 113 -6.37 -19.20 0.85
N PHE A 114 -6.08 -20.50 0.64
CA PHE A 114 -5.48 -21.01 -0.59
C PHE A 114 -6.38 -22.07 -1.27
N PRO A 115 -7.58 -21.68 -1.72
CA PRO A 115 -8.47 -22.56 -2.48
C PRO A 115 -7.87 -22.94 -3.84
N ASN A 116 -8.55 -23.81 -4.59
CA ASN A 116 -8.04 -24.30 -5.87
C ASN A 116 -7.78 -23.18 -6.90
N ASP A 117 -8.62 -22.15 -6.92
CA ASP A 117 -8.48 -20.96 -7.77
C ASP A 117 -7.41 -19.98 -7.28
N ALA A 118 -6.93 -20.12 -6.04
CA ALA A 118 -5.74 -19.42 -5.55
C ALA A 118 -4.43 -20.17 -5.87
N LYS A 119 -4.48 -21.41 -6.38
CA LYS A 119 -3.25 -22.14 -6.79
C LYS A 119 -2.59 -21.49 -8.00
N THR A 120 -3.37 -20.85 -8.86
CA THR A 120 -2.88 -20.08 -9.99
C THR A 120 -3.58 -18.73 -9.99
N VAL A 121 -2.79 -17.67 -9.82
CA VAL A 121 -3.31 -16.30 -9.73
C VAL A 121 -2.76 -15.46 -10.88
N THR A 122 -3.58 -14.55 -11.39
CA THR A 122 -3.25 -13.77 -12.58
C THR A 122 -3.69 -12.33 -12.42
N TYR A 123 -2.90 -11.41 -12.97
CA TYR A 123 -3.29 -10.02 -13.15
C TYR A 123 -2.57 -9.48 -14.39
N GLN A 124 -3.31 -8.84 -15.30
CA GLN A 124 -2.79 -8.41 -16.60
C GLN A 124 -2.05 -9.55 -17.32
N ASN A 125 -0.78 -9.36 -17.67
CA ASN A 125 0.08 -10.33 -18.33
C ASN A 125 0.90 -11.21 -17.35
N TYR A 126 0.67 -11.09 -16.04
CA TYR A 126 1.38 -11.87 -15.03
C TYR A 126 0.54 -13.06 -14.57
N SER A 127 1.18 -14.23 -14.52
CA SER A 127 0.60 -15.46 -13.97
C SER A 127 1.57 -16.11 -13.01
N PHE A 128 1.06 -16.49 -11.84
CA PHE A 128 1.81 -17.09 -10.75
C PHE A 128 1.22 -18.42 -10.34
N THR A 129 2.07 -19.33 -9.89
CA THR A 129 1.68 -20.60 -9.28
C THR A 129 2.08 -20.62 -7.81
N LEU A 130 1.18 -21.07 -6.95
CA LEU A 130 1.45 -21.34 -5.54
C LEU A 130 2.39 -22.54 -5.42
N VAL A 131 3.61 -22.30 -4.92
CA VAL A 131 4.65 -23.34 -4.74
C VAL A 131 4.80 -23.76 -3.29
N GLY A 132 4.18 -23.05 -2.35
CA GLY A 132 4.12 -23.43 -0.94
C GLY A 132 3.05 -22.65 -0.20
N ALA A 133 2.39 -23.31 0.74
CA ALA A 133 1.41 -22.71 1.64
C ALA A 133 1.61 -23.24 3.06
N GLN A 134 1.33 -22.40 4.05
CA GLN A 134 1.43 -22.74 5.45
C GLN A 134 0.40 -21.98 6.27
N LEU A 135 -0.18 -22.63 7.27
CA LEU A 135 -0.92 -21.99 8.36
C LEU A 135 -0.16 -22.21 9.67
N SER A 136 0.10 -21.15 10.42
CA SER A 136 0.71 -21.23 11.76
C SER A 136 -0.22 -20.65 12.81
N ASN A 137 -0.36 -21.35 13.94
CA ASN A 137 -1.03 -20.85 15.13
C ASN A 137 -0.05 -20.19 16.13
N ASP A 138 1.25 -20.23 15.83
CA ASP A 138 2.27 -19.46 16.55
C ASP A 138 2.73 -18.31 15.67
N CYS A 139 2.12 -17.14 15.85
CA CYS A 139 2.43 -15.95 15.06
C CYS A 139 3.92 -15.54 15.14
N LYS A 140 4.60 -15.84 16.25
CA LYS A 140 6.02 -15.48 16.43
C LYS A 140 6.96 -16.40 15.63
N SER A 141 6.57 -17.64 15.38
CA SER A 141 7.36 -18.59 14.57
C SER A 141 7.49 -18.19 13.10
N VAL A 142 6.60 -17.30 12.61
CA VAL A 142 6.53 -16.89 11.20
C VAL A 142 6.69 -15.39 11.00
N THR A 143 7.15 -14.68 12.03
CA THR A 143 7.46 -13.25 12.03
C THR A 143 8.77 -13.03 12.77
N TRP A 144 9.40 -11.88 12.59
CA TRP A 144 10.60 -11.52 13.35
C TRP A 144 10.49 -10.09 13.86
N GLY A 145 11.32 -9.74 14.85
CA GLY A 145 11.36 -8.43 15.47
C GLY A 145 10.58 -8.39 16.78
N ARG A 146 11.29 -8.05 17.86
CA ARG A 146 10.73 -8.06 19.23
C ARG A 146 9.50 -7.15 19.35
N ARG A 147 9.56 -5.96 18.76
CA ARG A 147 8.46 -4.99 18.86
C ARG A 147 7.23 -5.47 18.08
N LEU A 148 7.40 -6.03 16.88
CA LEU A 148 6.29 -6.66 16.15
C LEU A 148 5.71 -7.83 16.94
N HIS A 149 6.53 -8.67 17.58
CA HIS A 149 6.04 -9.77 18.41
C HIS A 149 5.21 -9.29 19.62
N GLU A 150 5.62 -8.21 20.28
CA GLU A 150 4.87 -7.57 21.35
C GLU A 150 3.53 -7.02 20.84
N ASP A 151 3.54 -6.33 19.70
CA ASP A 151 2.34 -5.72 19.12
C ASP A 151 1.36 -6.79 18.57
N LEU A 152 1.85 -7.88 17.98
CA LEU A 152 1.01 -9.04 17.59
C LEU A 152 0.37 -9.71 18.81
N THR A 153 1.08 -9.77 19.92
CA THR A 153 0.52 -10.31 21.17
C THR A 153 -0.59 -9.40 21.69
N LYS A 154 -0.38 -8.08 21.71
CA LYS A 154 -1.39 -7.10 22.15
C LYS A 154 -2.60 -7.07 21.22
N ALA A 155 -2.39 -7.15 19.91
CA ALA A 155 -3.45 -7.21 18.90
C ALA A 155 -4.17 -8.57 18.86
N GLY A 156 -3.81 -9.51 19.72
CA GLY A 156 -4.49 -10.80 19.85
C GLY A 156 -4.34 -11.72 18.63
N CYS A 157 -3.16 -11.72 18.00
CA CYS A 157 -2.86 -12.61 16.88
C CYS A 157 -3.11 -14.08 17.25
N SER A 158 -3.92 -14.75 16.43
CA SER A 158 -4.27 -16.17 16.62
C SER A 158 -3.64 -17.06 15.57
N GLN A 159 -3.59 -16.60 14.31
CA GLN A 159 -3.16 -17.40 13.18
C GLN A 159 -2.50 -16.52 12.12
N ILE A 160 -1.50 -17.07 11.43
CA ILE A 160 -0.91 -16.46 10.22
C ILE A 160 -0.88 -17.52 9.12
N ALA A 161 -1.55 -17.23 8.01
CA ALA A 161 -1.42 -17.98 6.76
C ALA A 161 -0.35 -17.34 5.89
N ARG A 162 0.52 -18.14 5.26
CA ARG A 162 1.55 -17.67 4.32
C ARG A 162 1.52 -18.47 3.04
N GLY A 163 1.71 -17.80 1.91
CA GLY A 163 1.79 -18.38 0.58
C GLY A 163 3.02 -17.89 -0.16
N SER A 164 3.65 -18.78 -0.93
CA SER A 164 4.81 -18.49 -1.78
C SER A 164 4.43 -18.77 -3.22
N TYR A 165 4.59 -17.78 -4.08
CA TYR A 165 4.18 -17.79 -5.47
C TYR A 165 5.37 -17.54 -6.38
N VAL A 166 5.42 -18.23 -7.52
CA VAL A 166 6.44 -18.04 -8.55
C VAL A 166 5.75 -17.80 -9.88
N SER A 167 6.20 -16.80 -10.63
CA SER A 167 5.65 -16.53 -11.96
C SER A 167 5.94 -17.70 -12.91
N GLN A 168 5.10 -17.90 -13.92
CA GLN A 168 5.31 -18.97 -14.91
C GLN A 168 6.67 -18.86 -15.62
N ASP A 169 7.13 -17.64 -15.88
CA ASP A 169 8.47 -17.36 -16.46
C ASP A 169 9.60 -17.33 -15.41
N ARG A 170 9.27 -17.58 -14.14
CA ARG A 170 10.15 -17.61 -12.97
C ARG A 170 10.94 -16.32 -12.72
N LYS A 171 10.57 -15.21 -13.36
CA LYS A 171 11.22 -13.90 -13.16
C LYS A 171 10.73 -13.16 -11.93
N TYR A 172 9.65 -13.62 -11.30
CA TYR A 172 9.05 -12.98 -10.15
C TYR A 172 8.71 -14.00 -9.06
N VAL A 173 8.83 -13.54 -7.82
CA VAL A 173 8.43 -14.28 -6.63
C VAL A 173 7.51 -13.38 -5.80
N GLY A 174 6.39 -13.95 -5.40
CA GLY A 174 5.39 -13.30 -4.56
C GLY A 174 5.27 -14.01 -3.22
N GLN A 175 5.07 -13.25 -2.17
CA GLN A 175 4.77 -13.72 -0.83
C GLN A 175 3.43 -13.15 -0.43
N PHE A 176 2.58 -14.00 0.11
CA PHE A 176 1.30 -13.62 0.69
C PHE A 176 1.33 -13.94 2.18
N ALA A 177 0.79 -13.05 3.02
CA ALA A 177 0.48 -13.36 4.40
C ALA A 177 -0.89 -12.81 4.80
N ALA A 178 -1.68 -13.61 5.51
CA ALA A 178 -2.90 -13.17 6.18
C ALA A 178 -2.74 -13.38 7.68
N ILE A 179 -2.96 -12.34 8.47
CA ILE A 179 -2.79 -12.32 9.93
C ILE A 179 -4.18 -12.15 10.55
N ASN A 180 -4.60 -13.11 11.36
CA ASN A 180 -5.88 -13.08 12.06
C ASN A 180 -5.72 -12.50 13.47
N LEU A 181 -6.26 -11.30 13.70
CA LEU A 181 -6.12 -10.51 14.93
C LEU A 181 -7.43 -10.47 15.71
N ALA A 182 -7.45 -9.82 16.87
CA ALA A 182 -8.67 -9.71 17.68
C ALA A 182 -9.69 -8.76 17.05
N ASP A 183 -9.22 -7.64 16.52
CA ASP A 183 -10.04 -6.56 15.99
C ASP A 183 -9.30 -5.72 14.93
N GLN A 184 -10.05 -4.80 14.33
CA GLN A 184 -9.58 -3.90 13.29
C GLN A 184 -8.54 -2.88 13.81
N GLU A 185 -8.65 -2.42 15.05
CA GLU A 185 -7.67 -1.48 15.60
C GLU A 185 -6.29 -2.15 15.69
N GLY A 186 -6.26 -3.41 16.15
CA GLY A 186 -5.10 -4.27 16.09
C GLY A 186 -4.59 -4.46 14.67
N ALA A 187 -5.47 -4.74 13.70
CA ALA A 187 -5.08 -4.88 12.30
C ALA A 187 -4.44 -3.63 11.70
N ASP A 188 -5.06 -2.47 11.90
CA ASP A 188 -4.55 -1.18 11.47
C ASP A 188 -3.20 -0.88 12.15
N GLN A 189 -3.06 -1.22 13.43
CA GLN A 189 -1.81 -1.06 14.16
C GLN A 189 -0.70 -1.95 13.60
N ILE A 190 -1.00 -3.22 13.30
CA ILE A 190 -0.04 -4.15 12.70
C ILE A 190 0.42 -3.65 11.33
N VAL A 191 -0.50 -3.13 10.50
CA VAL A 191 -0.13 -2.50 9.22
C VAL A 191 0.83 -1.31 9.43
N ARG A 192 0.61 -0.47 10.45
CA ARG A 192 1.52 0.67 10.72
C ARG A 192 2.90 0.23 11.21
N VAL A 193 2.98 -0.72 12.13
CA VAL A 193 4.27 -1.14 12.72
C VAL A 193 5.09 -2.03 11.81
N MET A 194 4.50 -2.63 10.79
CA MET A 194 5.28 -3.36 9.77
C MET A 194 5.98 -2.43 8.76
N ASP A 195 5.75 -1.11 8.82
CA ASP A 195 6.51 -0.17 8.01
C ASP A 195 8.01 -0.27 8.38
N PRO A 196 8.92 -0.50 7.40
CA PRO A 196 10.36 -0.59 7.64
C PRO A 196 10.94 0.60 8.41
N ALA A 197 10.38 1.81 8.27
CA ALA A 197 10.82 3.00 8.97
C ALA A 197 10.66 2.89 10.51
N THR A 198 9.79 2.00 10.98
CA THR A 198 9.56 1.78 12.42
C THR A 198 10.54 0.80 13.06
N ASN A 199 11.28 0.03 12.24
CA ASN A 199 12.20 -1.03 12.66
C ASN A 199 11.59 -2.03 13.67
N ALA A 200 10.27 -2.28 13.59
CA ALA A 200 9.59 -3.13 14.57
C ALA A 200 9.78 -4.63 14.29
N GLY A 201 9.98 -4.99 13.02
CA GLY A 201 9.98 -6.37 12.55
C GLY A 201 9.12 -6.53 11.29
N PHE A 202 9.03 -7.76 10.77
CA PHE A 202 8.19 -8.06 9.61
C PHE A 202 7.74 -9.53 9.58
N VAL A 203 6.84 -9.86 8.66
CA VAL A 203 6.51 -11.27 8.34
C VAL A 203 7.72 -11.95 7.70
N LEU A 204 7.96 -13.21 8.06
CA LEU A 204 8.99 -14.01 7.40
C LEU A 204 8.44 -14.50 6.05
N PRO A 205 9.21 -14.41 4.95
CA PRO A 205 8.79 -15.01 3.70
C PRO A 205 8.81 -16.55 3.80
N LEU A 206 7.94 -17.22 3.04
CA LEU A 206 7.82 -18.68 3.03
C LEU A 206 8.78 -19.27 1.97
N MET A 207 9.88 -19.83 2.45
CA MET A 207 10.89 -20.48 1.61
C MET A 207 10.40 -21.86 1.15
N ALA A 208 9.68 -21.90 0.03
CA ALA A 208 9.22 -23.14 -0.58
C ALA A 208 10.35 -23.84 -1.37
N PRO A 209 10.48 -25.18 -1.29
CA PRO A 209 11.45 -25.91 -2.11
C PRO A 209 11.31 -25.60 -3.60
N GLY A 210 12.43 -25.30 -4.26
CA GLY A 210 12.46 -24.97 -5.70
C GLY A 210 12.02 -23.54 -6.07
N ALA A 211 11.54 -22.75 -5.11
CA ALA A 211 11.30 -21.32 -5.32
C ALA A 211 12.63 -20.55 -5.44
N PRO A 212 12.73 -19.52 -6.29
CA PRO A 212 13.87 -18.61 -6.27
C PRO A 212 14.01 -17.94 -4.90
N LYS A 213 15.25 -17.59 -4.53
CA LYS A 213 15.53 -16.88 -3.27
C LYS A 213 14.79 -15.53 -3.22
N PHE A 214 14.28 -15.20 -2.05
CA PHE A 214 13.54 -13.98 -1.77
C PHE A 214 14.21 -13.18 -0.64
N GLY A 215 14.17 -11.85 -0.70
CA GLY A 215 14.75 -10.95 0.30
C GLY A 215 16.14 -10.42 0.01
N GLY A 216 16.72 -10.73 -1.15
CA GLY A 216 18.11 -10.37 -1.50
C GLY A 216 18.27 -9.09 -2.30
N GLY A 217 17.21 -8.30 -2.53
CA GLY A 217 17.27 -7.09 -3.34
C GLY A 217 15.98 -6.29 -3.31
N PHE A 218 15.70 -5.54 -4.38
CA PHE A 218 14.55 -4.64 -4.40
C PHE A 218 13.25 -5.45 -4.30
N SER A 219 12.47 -5.19 -3.26
CA SER A 219 11.15 -5.76 -3.07
C SER A 219 10.15 -4.68 -2.63
N ALA A 220 8.89 -4.89 -2.95
CA ALA A 220 7.80 -3.99 -2.57
C ALA A 220 6.73 -4.76 -1.82
N ALA A 221 6.28 -4.23 -0.68
CA ALA A 221 5.21 -4.80 0.10
C ALA A 221 4.02 -3.84 0.21
N TYR A 222 2.83 -4.41 0.13
CA TYR A 222 1.56 -3.74 0.26
C TYR A 222 0.83 -4.42 1.40
N ALA A 223 0.51 -3.68 2.45
CA ALA A 223 -0.14 -4.20 3.62
C ALA A 223 -1.47 -3.50 3.81
N GLN A 224 -2.55 -4.27 3.90
CA GLN A 224 -3.90 -3.75 4.04
C GLN A 224 -4.63 -4.43 5.18
N ALA A 225 -5.34 -3.65 5.99
CA ALA A 225 -6.28 -4.20 6.95
C ALA A 225 -7.64 -4.46 6.27
N TYR A 226 -8.22 -5.61 6.58
CA TYR A 226 -9.54 -6.07 6.14
C TYR A 226 -10.33 -6.49 7.39
N GLY A 227 -10.96 -5.53 8.06
CA GLY A 227 -11.58 -5.76 9.37
C GLY A 227 -10.50 -6.20 10.38
N HIS A 228 -10.71 -7.32 11.06
CA HIS A 228 -9.72 -7.89 12.00
C HIS A 228 -8.56 -8.66 11.34
N TYR A 229 -8.47 -8.67 10.00
CA TYR A 229 -7.35 -9.29 9.29
C TYR A 229 -6.34 -8.23 8.83
N THR A 230 -5.05 -8.56 8.88
CA THR A 230 -4.02 -7.83 8.11
C THR A 230 -3.52 -8.72 6.99
N ILE A 231 -3.61 -8.23 5.76
CA ILE A 231 -3.09 -8.89 4.56
C ILE A 231 -1.80 -8.20 4.14
N VAL A 232 -0.78 -8.98 3.77
CA VAL A 232 0.47 -8.49 3.22
C VAL A 232 0.75 -9.22 1.92
N THR A 233 0.89 -8.46 0.84
CA THR A 233 1.50 -8.94 -0.41
C THR A 233 2.91 -8.38 -0.50
N TRP A 234 3.89 -9.23 -0.78
CA TRP A 234 5.28 -8.83 -0.81
C TRP A 234 5.99 -9.49 -2.00
N VAL A 235 6.42 -8.66 -2.93
CA VAL A 235 6.83 -9.09 -4.26
C VAL A 235 8.24 -8.65 -4.59
N GLN A 236 8.91 -9.45 -5.41
CA GLN A 236 10.29 -9.24 -5.82
C GLN A 236 10.51 -9.84 -7.22
N ARG A 237 11.37 -9.20 -8.03
CA ARG A 237 12.00 -9.93 -9.14
C ARG A 237 12.90 -11.04 -8.59
N ALA A 238 12.89 -12.19 -9.22
CA ALA A 238 13.79 -13.28 -8.88
C ALA A 238 15.25 -12.79 -8.94
N GLY A 239 16.04 -13.13 -7.92
CA GLY A 239 17.41 -12.64 -7.79
C GLY A 239 17.56 -11.20 -7.26
N GLY A 240 16.47 -10.48 -7.00
CA GLY A 240 16.50 -9.18 -6.32
C GLY A 240 16.80 -7.98 -7.23
N ALA A 241 16.71 -8.17 -8.55
CA ALA A 241 16.88 -7.10 -9.52
C ALA A 241 15.88 -5.96 -9.30
N ARG A 242 16.29 -4.71 -9.58
CA ARG A 242 15.37 -3.57 -9.57
C ARG A 242 14.28 -3.75 -10.63
N PRO A 243 13.03 -3.37 -10.34
CA PRO A 243 11.97 -3.39 -11.33
C PRO A 243 12.20 -2.30 -12.38
N ALA A 244 11.56 -2.47 -13.53
CA ALA A 244 11.53 -1.44 -14.57
C ALA A 244 10.81 -0.17 -14.08
N SER A 245 9.82 -0.33 -13.20
CA SER A 245 9.12 0.76 -12.52
C SER A 245 8.42 0.26 -11.25
N LEU A 246 7.93 1.16 -10.40
CA LEU A 246 7.07 0.76 -9.28
C LEU A 246 5.71 0.21 -9.73
N ASN A 247 5.20 0.63 -10.90
CA ASN A 247 3.95 0.11 -11.45
C ASN A 247 4.05 -1.38 -11.75
N GLU A 248 5.20 -1.86 -12.21
CA GLU A 248 5.44 -3.30 -12.36
C GLU A 248 5.24 -4.04 -11.03
N MET A 249 5.70 -3.47 -9.92
CA MET A 249 5.56 -4.09 -8.60
C MET A 249 4.12 -4.08 -8.10
N ILE A 250 3.36 -3.04 -8.45
CA ILE A 250 1.92 -2.95 -8.19
C ILE A 250 1.18 -4.04 -8.98
N ASP A 251 1.44 -4.17 -10.27
CA ASP A 251 0.72 -5.14 -11.12
C ASP A 251 0.94 -6.58 -10.63
N ILE A 252 2.17 -6.93 -10.28
CA ILE A 252 2.43 -8.28 -9.75
C ILE A 252 1.84 -8.45 -8.34
N SER A 253 1.81 -7.43 -7.49
CA SER A 253 1.24 -7.55 -6.14
C SER A 253 -0.26 -7.79 -6.17
N LEU A 254 -0.98 -7.20 -7.13
CA LEU A 254 -2.42 -7.42 -7.33
C LEU A 254 -2.75 -8.88 -7.70
N ALA A 255 -1.89 -9.57 -8.46
CA ALA A 255 -2.05 -11.01 -8.66
C ALA A 255 -1.87 -11.77 -7.34
N ILE A 256 -0.85 -11.42 -6.56
CA ILE A 256 -0.52 -12.07 -5.29
C ILE A 256 -1.53 -11.77 -4.19
N GLU A 257 -2.31 -10.69 -4.33
CA GLU A 257 -3.38 -10.32 -3.40
C GLU A 257 -4.61 -11.22 -3.53
N LYS A 258 -4.81 -11.89 -4.67
CA LYS A 258 -5.99 -12.74 -4.93
C LYS A 258 -6.41 -13.67 -3.78
N PRO A 259 -5.50 -14.33 -3.03
CA PRO A 259 -5.88 -15.15 -1.88
C PRO A 259 -6.62 -14.38 -0.78
N ALA A 260 -6.47 -13.05 -0.69
CA ALA A 260 -7.21 -12.18 0.23
C ALA A 260 -8.73 -12.24 0.02
N ASP A 261 -9.21 -12.72 -1.13
CA ASP A 261 -10.64 -12.79 -1.42
C ASP A 261 -11.43 -13.59 -0.39
N PHE A 262 -10.78 -14.48 0.37
CA PHE A 262 -11.40 -15.21 1.47
C PHE A 262 -12.09 -14.29 2.48
N VAL A 263 -11.58 -13.05 2.70
CA VAL A 263 -12.18 -12.09 3.63
C VAL A 263 -13.58 -11.66 3.20
N TRP A 264 -13.87 -11.63 1.89
CA TRP A 264 -15.21 -11.34 1.39
C TRP A 264 -16.18 -12.47 1.69
N GLY A 265 -15.72 -13.73 1.63
CA GLY A 265 -16.47 -14.89 2.10
C GLY A 265 -16.69 -14.92 3.63
N ARG A 266 -15.99 -14.05 4.38
CA ARG A 266 -16.22 -13.86 5.81
C ARG A 266 -17.35 -12.88 6.12
N LEU A 267 -17.72 -12.00 5.19
CA LEU A 267 -18.84 -11.10 5.42
C LEU A 267 -20.12 -11.93 5.60
N PRO A 268 -20.97 -11.58 6.58
CA PRO A 268 -22.28 -12.20 6.68
C PRO A 268 -23.09 -11.89 5.42
N ASP A 269 -23.86 -12.87 4.96
CA ASP A 269 -24.81 -12.68 3.85
C ASP A 269 -25.71 -11.48 4.14
N GLU A 270 -25.99 -10.65 3.14
CA GLU A 270 -26.93 -9.52 3.29
C GLU A 270 -28.41 -9.99 3.42
N GLY A 271 -28.61 -11.28 3.61
CA GLY A 271 -29.89 -11.96 3.68
C GLY A 271 -30.42 -12.15 5.11
N ASN A 272 -31.45 -11.36 5.42
CA ASN A 272 -32.50 -11.61 6.40
C ASN A 272 -32.29 -11.07 7.83
N GLY A 273 -32.37 -9.75 7.94
CA GLY A 273 -33.11 -9.16 9.06
C GLY A 273 -34.53 -9.74 9.08
N ARG A 274 -34.79 -10.63 10.04
CA ARG A 274 -36.10 -10.91 10.62
C ARG A 274 -35.95 -10.87 12.13
#